data_AF-A0A8J3JQL3-F1
#
_entry.id   AF-A0A8J3JQL3-F1
#
_cell.length_a   1.000
_cell.length_b   1.000
_cell.length_c   1.000
_cell.angle_alpha   90.00
_cell.angle_beta   90.00
_cell.angle_gamma   90.00
#
_symmetry.space_group_name_H-M   'P 1'
#
loop_
_entity.id
_entity.type
_entity.pdbx_description
1 polymer ?
#
loop_
_entity_poly.entity_id
_entity_poly.type
_entity_poly.pdbx_seq_one_letter_code
_entity_poly.pdbx_strand_id
1 'polypeptide(L)'
;MTEPMPVPTGHAAPLPYPPPADLPGDPLQLAGDLTGAWGYQLDTPQIAYGRGPWPYHRHGKPATVRLSPDIAHRAWQTHYVIAGPAGDDQAYLILTCHDSADGNRPARVYASLDLSGRRIVLPKDLPMRLIPQAIGKAKKVLQLLDAARADRAIHARPVTADMRALARLAPITR
;
A
#
# COMPACT_ATOMS: atom_id res chain seq x y z
N MET A 1 2.94 -29.18 -33.43
CA MET A 1 3.71 -27.93 -33.30
C MET A 1 2.72 -26.85 -32.91
N THR A 2 2.76 -26.40 -31.65
CA THR A 2 1.77 -25.46 -31.11
C THR A 2 2.46 -24.12 -30.91
N GLU A 3 2.06 -23.11 -31.70
CA GLU A 3 2.52 -21.73 -31.53
C GLU A 3 2.14 -21.21 -30.14
N PRO A 4 3.03 -20.48 -29.43
CA PRO A 4 2.67 -19.79 -28.21
C PRO A 4 1.83 -18.54 -28.52
N MET A 5 0.69 -18.43 -27.83
CA MET A 5 -0.18 -17.25 -27.82
C MET A 5 0.59 -15.99 -27.40
N PRO A 6 0.35 -14.83 -28.03
CA PRO A 6 0.96 -13.57 -27.63
C PRO A 6 0.43 -13.14 -26.25
N VAL A 7 1.36 -12.82 -25.34
CA VAL A 7 1.08 -12.20 -24.05
C VAL A 7 0.56 -10.78 -24.31
N PRO A 8 -0.60 -10.35 -23.79
CA PRO A 8 -1.03 -8.97 -23.97
C PRO A 8 -0.08 -8.04 -23.23
N THR A 9 0.69 -7.26 -24.00
CA THR A 9 1.43 -6.11 -23.51
C THR A 9 0.42 -5.05 -23.09
N GLY A 10 0.00 -5.10 -21.83
CA GLY A 10 -0.82 -4.06 -21.23
C GLY A 10 -0.06 -2.74 -21.26
N HIS A 11 -0.32 -1.92 -22.28
CA HIS A 11 0.01 -0.51 -22.29
C HIS A 11 -0.63 0.12 -21.05
N ALA A 12 0.20 0.64 -20.14
CA ALA A 12 -0.28 1.55 -19.12
C ALA A 12 -0.94 2.74 -19.82
N ALA A 13 -2.23 2.94 -19.60
CA ALA A 13 -2.92 4.13 -20.08
C ALA A 13 -2.17 5.39 -19.57
N PRO A 14 -1.98 6.42 -20.41
CA PRO A 14 -1.34 7.66 -19.97
C PRO A 14 -2.15 8.31 -18.84
N LEU A 15 -1.47 8.76 -17.80
CA LEU A 15 -2.08 9.43 -16.64
C LEU A 15 -2.78 10.73 -17.11
N PRO A 16 -4.01 11.01 -16.69
CA PRO A 16 -4.68 12.28 -16.98
C PRO A 16 -4.11 13.48 -16.19
N TYR A 17 -3.10 13.28 -15.35
CA TYR A 17 -2.50 14.33 -14.53
C TYR A 17 -0.97 14.19 -14.51
N PRO A 18 -0.21 15.26 -14.84
CA PRO A 18 1.19 15.30 -14.46
C PRO A 18 1.29 15.24 -12.93
N PRO A 19 2.28 14.52 -12.36
CA PRO A 19 2.54 14.62 -10.93
C PRO A 19 2.76 16.10 -10.56
N PRO A 20 2.23 16.60 -9.44
CA PRO A 20 2.48 17.96 -9.01
C PRO A 20 4.01 18.18 -8.89
N ALA A 21 4.49 19.31 -9.39
CA ALA A 21 5.92 19.62 -9.52
C ALA A 21 6.67 19.68 -8.17
N ASP A 22 5.95 19.78 -7.05
CA ASP A 22 6.48 20.00 -5.70
C ASP A 22 6.39 18.76 -4.78
N LEU A 23 6.52 17.55 -5.32
CA LEU A 23 6.66 16.37 -4.45
C LEU A 23 7.98 16.47 -3.67
N PRO A 24 7.96 16.46 -2.32
CA PRO A 24 9.18 16.50 -1.54
C PRO A 24 9.91 15.16 -1.70
N GLY A 25 10.99 15.18 -2.48
CA GLY A 25 11.94 14.08 -2.61
C GLY A 25 11.92 13.39 -3.98
N ASP A 26 13.12 13.10 -4.48
CA ASP A 26 13.35 12.20 -5.61
C ASP A 26 12.68 10.84 -5.32
N PRO A 27 11.88 10.28 -6.25
CA PRO A 27 11.29 8.93 -6.12
C PRO A 27 12.29 7.84 -5.73
N LEU A 28 13.57 8.00 -6.09
CA LEU A 28 14.67 7.11 -5.69
C LEU A 28 15.08 7.29 -4.22
N GLN A 29 15.02 8.52 -3.69
CA GLN A 29 15.32 8.79 -2.28
C GLN A 29 14.25 8.20 -1.36
N LEU A 30 12.98 8.12 -1.76
CA LEU A 30 11.91 7.54 -0.94
C LEU A 30 11.91 6.02 -0.89
N ALA A 31 12.42 5.37 -1.94
CA ALA A 31 12.71 3.93 -1.91
C ALA A 31 13.83 3.60 -0.90
N GLY A 32 14.76 4.54 -0.67
CA GLY A 32 15.80 4.45 0.35
C GLY A 32 15.40 4.97 1.74
N ASP A 33 14.57 6.02 1.80
CA ASP A 33 14.13 6.68 3.03
C ASP A 33 12.81 6.08 3.54
N LEU A 34 12.97 4.89 4.13
CA LEU A 34 11.95 4.20 4.90
C LEU A 34 11.72 4.86 6.28
N THR A 35 12.55 5.84 6.63
CA THR A 35 12.55 6.57 7.92
C THR A 35 11.78 7.88 7.88
N GLY A 36 11.44 8.38 6.69
CA GLY A 36 10.66 9.60 6.52
C GLY A 36 9.26 9.54 7.17
N ALA A 37 8.72 10.71 7.49
CA ALA A 37 7.46 10.94 8.21
C ALA A 37 6.18 10.51 7.44
N TRP A 38 6.32 9.86 6.28
CA TRP A 38 5.22 9.44 5.43
C TRP A 38 4.56 8.15 5.94
N GLY A 39 3.32 7.90 5.53
CA GLY A 39 2.54 6.71 5.88
C GLY A 39 1.83 6.10 4.67
N TYR A 40 1.09 5.01 4.91
CA TYR A 40 0.14 4.50 3.94
C TYR A 40 -1.26 5.03 4.21
N GLN A 41 -2.03 5.20 3.15
CA GLN A 41 -3.46 5.49 3.20
C GLN A 41 -4.22 4.47 2.35
N LEU A 42 -5.50 4.26 2.68
CA LEU A 42 -6.37 3.36 1.93
C LEU A 42 -6.69 3.95 0.56
N ASP A 43 -6.32 3.24 -0.51
CA ASP A 43 -6.56 3.66 -1.90
C ASP A 43 -7.64 2.84 -2.60
N THR A 44 -8.26 1.90 -1.89
CA THR A 44 -9.35 1.08 -2.43
C THR A 44 -10.69 1.75 -2.19
N PRO A 45 -11.48 2.00 -3.24
CA PRO A 45 -12.81 2.57 -3.07
C PRO A 45 -13.79 1.54 -2.50
N GLN A 46 -14.91 2.06 -1.98
CA GLN A 46 -16.06 1.26 -1.51
C GLN A 46 -15.69 0.24 -0.41
N ILE A 47 -14.76 0.62 0.46
CA ILE A 47 -14.43 -0.13 1.67
C ILE A 47 -15.23 0.47 2.83
N ALA A 48 -15.76 -0.42 3.67
CA ALA A 48 -16.30 -0.08 4.98
C ALA A 48 -15.44 -0.72 6.07
N TYR A 49 -15.55 -0.23 7.29
CA TYR A 49 -15.01 -0.97 8.42
C TYR A 49 -15.92 -2.17 8.73
N GLY A 50 -15.32 -3.34 8.97
CA GLY A 50 -16.04 -4.52 9.46
C GLY A 50 -15.42 -5.07 10.73
N ARG A 51 -16.02 -6.09 11.34
CA ARG A 51 -15.56 -6.69 12.61
C ARG A 51 -14.28 -7.52 12.43
N GLY A 52 -13.57 -7.74 13.54
CA GLY A 52 -12.38 -8.60 13.61
C GLY A 52 -11.04 -7.84 13.54
N PRO A 53 -9.91 -8.55 13.44
CA PRO A 53 -8.58 -7.94 13.36
C PRO A 53 -8.31 -7.28 12.02
N TRP A 54 -8.81 -7.85 10.91
CA TRP A 54 -8.77 -7.21 9.60
C TRP A 54 -9.88 -6.15 9.48
N PRO A 55 -9.54 -4.85 9.36
CA PRO A 55 -10.53 -3.79 9.46
C PRO A 55 -11.33 -3.56 8.17
N TYR A 56 -10.78 -3.92 7.01
CA TYR A 56 -11.33 -3.50 5.71
C TYR A 56 -12.27 -4.53 5.10
N HIS A 57 -13.52 -4.14 4.93
CA HIS A 57 -14.58 -5.02 4.41
C HIS A 57 -15.22 -4.41 3.16
N ARG A 58 -15.66 -5.29 2.27
CA ARG A 58 -16.48 -4.95 1.11
C ARG A 58 -17.70 -5.88 1.11
N HIS A 59 -18.89 -5.30 1.01
CA HIS A 59 -20.16 -6.04 1.10
C HIS A 59 -20.26 -6.95 2.34
N GLY A 60 -19.78 -6.45 3.50
CA GLY A 60 -19.81 -7.19 4.77
C GLY A 60 -18.81 -8.33 4.91
N LYS A 61 -17.87 -8.49 3.96
CA LYS A 61 -16.83 -9.52 4.00
C LYS A 61 -15.43 -8.90 4.02
N PRO A 62 -14.44 -9.53 4.69
CA PRO A 62 -13.05 -9.12 4.62
C PRO A 62 -12.58 -8.97 3.17
N ALA A 63 -11.93 -7.84 2.86
CA ALA A 63 -11.55 -7.49 1.50
C ALA A 63 -10.06 -7.19 1.38
N THR A 64 -9.47 -7.62 0.28
CA THR A 64 -8.15 -7.17 -0.16
C THR A 64 -8.20 -5.69 -0.52
N VAL A 65 -7.20 -4.93 -0.08
CA VAL A 65 -7.06 -3.50 -0.34
C VAL A 65 -5.70 -3.16 -0.95
N ARG A 66 -5.72 -2.13 -1.78
CA ARG A 66 -4.56 -1.35 -2.20
C ARG A 66 -4.34 -0.19 -1.25
N LEU A 67 -3.09 -0.03 -0.84
CA LEU A 67 -2.60 1.04 0.02
C LEU A 67 -1.61 1.88 -0.77
N SER A 68 -1.78 3.20 -0.76
CA SER A 68 -0.88 4.15 -1.42
C SER A 68 -0.11 4.97 -0.39
N PRO A 69 1.11 5.45 -0.70
CA PRO A 69 1.77 6.45 0.13
C PRO A 69 0.91 7.72 0.27
N ASP A 70 0.92 8.34 1.45
CA ASP A 70 0.11 9.53 1.76
C ASP A 70 0.68 10.87 1.27
N ILE A 71 1.96 10.86 0.86
CA ILE A 71 2.66 12.04 0.37
C ILE A 71 2.44 12.34 -1.12
N ALA A 72 1.89 11.40 -1.90
CA ALA A 72 1.56 11.64 -3.31
C ALA A 72 0.33 10.85 -3.75
N HIS A 73 -0.79 11.53 -4.01
CA HIS A 73 -2.00 10.87 -4.51
C HIS A 73 -1.77 10.32 -5.91
N ARG A 74 -1.85 8.99 -6.06
CA ARG A 74 -1.73 8.24 -7.32
C ARG A 74 -0.43 8.40 -8.12
N ALA A 75 0.56 9.12 -7.59
CA ALA A 75 1.78 9.41 -8.35
C ALA A 75 2.76 8.23 -8.42
N TRP A 76 2.68 7.24 -7.52
CA TRP A 76 3.72 6.21 -7.38
C TRP A 76 3.18 4.78 -7.34
N GLN A 77 2.76 4.26 -8.50
CA GLN A 77 2.24 2.90 -8.64
C GLN A 77 3.20 1.82 -8.15
N THR A 78 4.51 2.05 -8.25
CA THR A 78 5.57 1.13 -7.78
C THR A 78 5.66 1.03 -6.26
N HIS A 79 4.99 1.91 -5.52
CA HIS A 79 5.07 1.95 -4.05
C HIS A 79 3.78 1.49 -3.38
N TYR A 80 2.81 1.02 -4.16
CA TYR A 80 1.60 0.44 -3.62
C TYR A 80 1.88 -0.85 -2.88
N VAL A 81 1.11 -1.04 -1.81
CA VAL A 81 1.01 -2.32 -1.12
C VAL A 81 -0.35 -2.90 -1.39
N ILE A 82 -0.39 -4.17 -1.78
CA ILE A 82 -1.62 -4.95 -1.73
C ILE A 82 -1.61 -5.69 -0.39
N ALA A 83 -2.68 -5.55 0.38
CA ALA A 83 -2.83 -6.21 1.67
C ALA A 83 -4.22 -6.85 1.75
N GLY A 84 -4.31 -8.05 2.31
CA GLY A 84 -5.59 -8.74 2.47
C GLY A 84 -5.60 -9.72 3.62
N PRO A 85 -6.78 -10.22 4.01
CA PRO A 85 -6.91 -11.23 5.05
C PRO A 85 -6.29 -12.55 4.60
N ALA A 86 -5.57 -13.23 5.49
CA ALA A 86 -4.96 -14.55 5.27
C ALA A 86 -5.43 -15.60 6.30
N GLY A 87 -6.32 -15.20 7.22
CA GLY A 87 -6.87 -15.99 8.31
C GLY A 87 -7.57 -15.05 9.29
N ASP A 88 -7.98 -15.57 10.45
CA ASP A 88 -8.70 -14.77 11.45
C ASP A 88 -7.86 -13.58 11.95
N ASP A 89 -6.60 -13.86 12.32
CA ASP A 89 -5.65 -12.90 12.89
C ASP A 89 -4.45 -12.64 11.97
N GLN A 90 -4.53 -13.00 10.69
CA GLN A 90 -3.42 -12.92 9.74
C GLN A 90 -3.78 -12.06 8.53
N ALA A 91 -2.79 -11.31 8.03
CA ALA A 91 -2.88 -10.63 6.75
C ALA A 91 -1.69 -10.97 5.87
N TYR A 92 -1.90 -11.08 4.57
CA TYR A 92 -0.81 -11.12 3.60
C TYR A 92 -0.53 -9.72 3.07
N LEU A 93 0.71 -9.48 2.69
CA LEU A 93 1.20 -8.25 2.07
C LEU A 93 1.95 -8.60 0.77
N ILE A 94 1.70 -7.84 -0.28
CA ILE A 94 2.52 -7.81 -1.49
C ILE A 94 3.18 -6.44 -1.52
N LEU A 95 4.47 -6.43 -1.21
CA LEU A 95 5.29 -5.22 -1.14
C LEU A 95 6.13 -5.14 -2.42
N THR A 96 6.25 -3.95 -2.98
CA THR A 96 7.29 -3.66 -3.96
C THR A 96 8.49 -3.03 -3.26
N CYS A 97 9.63 -3.69 -3.30
CA CYS A 97 10.92 -3.18 -2.84
C CYS A 97 11.81 -2.91 -4.05
N HIS A 98 12.85 -2.10 -3.88
CA HIS A 98 13.77 -1.78 -4.96
C HIS A 98 15.18 -2.25 -4.62
N ASP A 99 15.80 -2.94 -5.55
CA ASP A 99 17.16 -3.42 -5.38
C ASP A 99 18.16 -2.47 -6.05
N SER A 100 18.84 -1.65 -5.26
CA SER A 100 19.86 -0.73 -5.80
C SER A 100 21.03 -1.46 -6.46
N ALA A 101 21.29 -2.72 -6.09
CA ALA A 101 22.35 -3.53 -6.70
C ALA A 101 21.96 -4.06 -8.09
N ASP A 102 20.66 -4.12 -8.42
CA ASP A 102 20.13 -4.54 -9.74
C ASP A 102 19.52 -3.35 -10.49
N GLY A 103 20.22 -2.20 -10.46
CA GLY A 103 19.79 -1.00 -11.18
C GLY A 103 18.44 -0.43 -10.71
N ASN A 104 18.11 -0.60 -9.42
CA ASN A 104 16.86 -0.15 -8.81
C ASN A 104 15.60 -0.85 -9.35
N ARG A 105 15.76 -2.08 -9.89
CA ARG A 105 14.62 -2.87 -10.36
C ARG A 105 13.64 -3.20 -9.23
N PRO A 106 12.32 -3.12 -9.50
CA PRO A 106 11.30 -3.46 -8.52
C PRO A 106 11.25 -4.98 -8.31
N ALA A 107 11.40 -5.40 -7.06
CA ALA A 107 11.21 -6.77 -6.60
C ALA A 107 9.91 -6.88 -5.80
N ARG A 108 9.12 -7.93 -6.05
CA ARG A 108 7.92 -8.24 -5.25
C ARG A 108 8.31 -9.10 -4.05
N VAL A 109 7.92 -8.65 -2.86
CA VAL A 109 8.13 -9.35 -1.60
C VAL A 109 6.76 -9.71 -1.02
N TYR A 110 6.54 -11.00 -0.78
CA TYR A 110 5.34 -11.54 -0.17
C TYR A 110 5.57 -11.70 1.33
N ALA A 111 4.99 -10.83 2.14
CA ALA A 111 5.13 -10.86 3.59
C ALA A 111 3.78 -11.22 4.23
N SER A 112 3.82 -11.61 5.50
CA SER A 112 2.62 -11.81 6.31
C SER A 112 2.69 -10.97 7.58
N LEU A 113 1.53 -10.59 8.09
CA LEU A 113 1.36 -9.94 9.39
C LEU A 113 0.52 -10.83 10.29
N ASP A 114 1.04 -11.08 11.49
CA ASP A 114 0.24 -11.48 12.64
C ASP A 114 -0.35 -10.21 13.27
N LEU A 115 -1.65 -10.04 13.12
CA LEU A 115 -2.39 -8.85 13.54
C LEU A 115 -2.62 -8.78 15.05
N SER A 116 -2.58 -9.93 15.73
CA SER A 116 -2.77 -10.07 17.18
C SER A 116 -1.43 -9.91 17.91
N GLY A 117 -0.41 -10.62 17.44
CA GLY A 117 0.96 -10.52 17.95
C GLY A 117 1.76 -9.32 17.43
N ARG A 118 1.19 -8.53 16.50
CA ARG A 118 1.85 -7.39 15.84
C ARG A 118 3.21 -7.77 15.23
N ARG A 119 3.29 -8.98 14.67
CA ARG A 119 4.54 -9.54 14.13
C ARG A 119 4.56 -9.48 12.61
N ILE A 120 5.72 -9.14 12.06
CA ILE A 120 5.99 -9.19 10.63
C ILE A 120 6.72 -10.49 10.34
N VAL A 121 6.25 -11.23 9.34
CA VAL A 121 6.87 -12.46 8.85
C VAL A 121 7.29 -12.23 7.40
N LEU A 122 8.59 -12.39 7.14
CA LEU A 122 9.18 -12.24 5.81
C LEU A 122 9.54 -13.63 5.23
N PRO A 123 9.66 -13.75 3.90
CA PRO A 123 10.21 -14.96 3.28
C PRO A 123 11.60 -15.28 3.81
N LYS A 124 11.89 -16.56 4.04
CA LYS A 124 13.20 -17.02 4.53
C LYS A 124 14.33 -16.66 3.56
N ASP A 125 14.05 -16.73 2.25
CA ASP A 125 15.04 -16.53 1.19
C ASP A 125 15.07 -15.08 0.66
N LEU A 126 14.55 -14.12 1.44
CA LEU A 126 14.57 -12.71 1.05
C LEU A 126 16.02 -12.18 1.09
N PRO A 127 16.55 -11.59 -0.01
CA PRO A 127 17.88 -11.00 -0.01
C PRO A 127 18.06 -9.97 1.10
N MET A 128 19.18 -10.05 1.84
CA MET A 128 19.43 -9.21 3.02
C MET A 128 19.24 -7.71 2.78
N ARG A 129 19.58 -7.24 1.58
CA ARG A 129 19.41 -5.84 1.15
C ARG A 129 17.96 -5.37 1.03
N LEU A 130 17.01 -6.29 0.79
CA LEU A 130 15.58 -5.99 0.71
C LEU A 130 14.89 -6.05 2.07
N ILE A 131 15.51 -6.69 3.08
CA ILE A 131 14.92 -6.86 4.41
C ILE A 131 14.56 -5.51 5.05
N PRO A 132 15.43 -4.48 5.09
CA PRO A 132 15.08 -3.19 5.69
C PRO A 132 13.85 -2.55 5.03
N GLN A 133 13.79 -2.57 3.69
CA GLN A 133 12.65 -2.05 2.92
C GLN A 133 11.36 -2.79 3.22
N ALA A 134 11.40 -4.13 3.20
CA ALA A 134 10.24 -4.95 3.51
C ALA A 134 9.73 -4.69 4.94
N ILE A 135 10.63 -4.63 5.93
CA ILE A 135 10.28 -4.31 7.32
C ILE A 135 9.68 -2.91 7.44
N GLY A 136 10.32 -1.89 6.86
CA GLY A 136 9.87 -0.51 6.94
C GLY A 136 8.47 -0.33 6.35
N LYS A 137 8.22 -0.90 5.18
CA LYS A 137 6.89 -0.89 4.54
C LYS A 137 5.86 -1.68 5.36
N ALA A 138 6.20 -2.88 5.81
CA ALA A 138 5.29 -3.70 6.62
C ALA A 138 4.92 -3.04 7.96
N LYS A 139 5.88 -2.35 8.62
CA LYS A 139 5.61 -1.56 9.83
C LYS A 139 4.61 -0.43 9.58
N LYS A 140 4.79 0.34 8.50
CA LYS A 140 3.84 1.42 8.14
C LYS A 140 2.44 0.87 7.81
N VAL A 141 2.35 -0.31 7.19
CA VAL A 141 1.07 -0.99 6.97
C VAL A 141 0.43 -1.41 8.30
N LEU A 142 1.20 -2.00 9.21
CA LEU A 142 0.70 -2.40 10.52
C LEU A 142 0.19 -1.19 11.32
N GLN A 143 0.91 -0.06 11.28
CA GLN A 143 0.47 1.20 11.89
C GLN A 143 -0.86 1.69 11.30
N LEU A 144 -1.02 1.64 9.97
CA LEU A 144 -2.28 1.97 9.32
C LEU A 144 -3.43 1.05 9.78
N LEU A 145 -3.17 -0.26 9.90
CA LEU A 145 -4.18 -1.22 10.37
C LEU A 145 -4.55 -1.01 11.85
N ASP A 146 -3.59 -0.67 12.71
CA ASP A 146 -3.84 -0.27 14.10
C ASP A 146 -4.72 0.99 14.15
N ALA A 147 -4.38 2.03 13.38
CA ALA A 147 -5.17 3.26 13.29
C ALA A 147 -6.59 2.98 12.78
N ALA A 148 -6.73 2.18 11.73
CA ALA A 148 -8.02 1.78 11.16
C ALA A 148 -8.90 1.01 12.17
N ARG A 149 -8.30 0.16 13.01
CA ARG A 149 -9.02 -0.56 14.06
C ARG A 149 -9.52 0.37 15.15
N ALA A 150 -8.73 1.37 15.54
CA ALA A 150 -9.15 2.40 16.48
C ALA A 150 -10.26 3.28 15.88
N ASP A 151 -10.09 3.69 14.62
CA ASP A 151 -11.03 4.56 13.90
C ASP A 151 -12.41 3.92 13.70
N ARG A 152 -12.45 2.60 13.47
CA ARG A 152 -13.69 1.81 13.39
C ARG A 152 -14.61 1.97 14.61
N ALA A 153 -14.06 2.27 15.79
CA ALA A 153 -14.88 2.50 16.98
C ALA A 153 -15.74 3.77 16.88
N ILE A 154 -15.38 4.69 15.99
CA ILE A 154 -15.95 6.03 15.86
C ILE A 154 -16.64 6.20 14.49
N HIS A 155 -16.08 5.59 13.45
CA HIS A 155 -16.52 5.78 12.07
C HIS A 155 -16.94 4.46 11.41
N ALA A 156 -17.96 4.53 10.54
CA ALA A 156 -18.43 3.37 9.78
C ALA A 156 -17.57 3.07 8.53
N ARG A 157 -16.84 4.07 8.02
CA ARG A 157 -16.06 3.97 6.79
C ARG A 157 -14.70 4.66 6.93
N PRO A 158 -13.63 4.10 6.36
CA PRO A 158 -12.34 4.75 6.29
C PRO A 158 -12.35 5.95 5.34
N VAL A 159 -11.53 6.95 5.65
CA VAL A 159 -11.18 8.01 4.69
C VAL A 159 -10.20 7.45 3.66
N THR A 160 -10.57 7.49 2.38
CA THR A 160 -9.70 7.01 1.30
C THR A 160 -8.76 8.11 0.78
N ALA A 161 -7.73 7.71 0.05
CA ALA A 161 -6.80 8.58 -0.66
C ALA A 161 -7.54 9.55 -1.60
N ASP A 162 -8.56 9.04 -2.30
CA ASP A 162 -9.41 9.79 -3.22
C ASP A 162 -10.22 10.87 -2.48
N MET A 163 -10.81 10.52 -1.33
CA MET A 163 -11.53 11.48 -0.47
C MET A 163 -10.59 12.58 0.05
N ARG A 164 -9.36 12.25 0.45
CA ARG A 164 -8.37 13.24 0.88
C ARG A 164 -7.93 14.16 -0.26
N ALA A 165 -7.73 13.61 -1.46
CA ALA A 165 -7.37 14.39 -2.63
C ALA A 165 -8.50 15.36 -3.01
N LEU A 166 -9.74 14.90 -3.03
CA LEU A 166 -10.91 15.74 -3.29
C LEU A 166 -11.06 16.85 -2.23
N ALA A 167 -10.87 16.53 -0.95
CA ALA A 167 -10.94 17.52 0.12
C ALA A 167 -9.87 18.62 0.01
N ARG A 168 -8.68 18.30 -0.52
CA ARG A 168 -7.61 19.29 -0.79
C ARG A 168 -7.94 20.22 -1.97
N LEU A 169 -8.78 19.76 -2.90
CA LEU A 169 -9.18 20.51 -4.10
C LEU A 169 -10.45 21.32 -3.90
N ALA A 170 -11.21 21.08 -2.82
CA ALA A 170 -12.38 21.88 -2.50
C ALA A 170 -11.95 23.34 -2.28
N PRO A 171 -12.57 24.32 -2.97
CA PRO A 171 -12.24 25.72 -2.75
C PRO A 171 -12.49 26.08 -1.28
N ILE A 172 -11.56 26.83 -0.70
CA ILE A 172 -11.76 27.45 0.61
C ILE A 172 -12.83 28.53 0.41
N THR A 173 -14.11 28.15 0.49
CA THR A 173 -15.19 29.12 0.56
C THR A 173 -15.12 29.75 1.95
N ARG A 174 -14.46 30.91 2.03
CA ARG A 174 -14.58 31.85 3.15
C ARG A 174 -15.72 32.81 2.86
#